data_AF-A0A4Q3TAK4-F1
#
_entry.id   AF-A0A4Q3TAK4-F1
#
_cell.length_a   1.000
_cell.length_b   1.000
_cell.length_c   1.000
_cell.angle_alpha   90.00
_cell.angle_beta   90.00
_cell.angle_gamma   90.00
#
_symmetry.space_group_name_H-M   'P 1'
#
loop_
_entity.id
_entity.type
_entity.pdbx_description
1 polymer ?
#
loop_
_entity_poly.entity_id
_entity_poly.type
_entity_poly.pdbx_seq_one_letter_code
_entity_poly.pdbx_strand_id
1 'polypeptide(L)'
;EQPVYYWDPVIAPGGMTLYQGAMFPGWNGNLLVAGLKEKRISRLVLQDNRVVGEEYLLTDLGERVRDVAVGADGAVWAITDERNGKLVRLSAT
;
A
#
# COMPACT_ATOMS: atom_id res chain seq x y z
N GLU A 1 24.36 7.44 -4.53
CA GLU A 1 23.28 7.86 -5.44
C GLU A 1 22.09 8.34 -4.63
N GLN A 2 21.23 9.22 -5.16
CA GLN A 2 20.02 9.71 -4.49
C GLN A 2 18.84 8.75 -4.72
N PRO A 3 17.89 8.65 -3.78
CA PRO A 3 16.70 7.82 -3.98
C PRO A 3 15.83 8.39 -5.10
N VAL A 4 15.20 7.51 -5.87
CA VAL A 4 14.22 7.88 -6.91
C VAL A 4 13.00 8.58 -6.31
N TYR A 5 12.60 8.16 -5.10
CA TYR A 5 11.44 8.68 -4.40
C TYR A 5 11.62 8.48 -2.89
N TYR A 6 11.19 9.46 -2.12
CA TYR A 6 11.20 9.42 -0.66
C TYR A 6 10.10 10.32 -0.11
N TRP A 7 9.65 10.03 1.10
CA TRP A 7 8.69 10.88 1.82
C TRP A 7 9.41 11.77 2.82
N ASP A 8 9.11 13.05 2.78
CA ASP A 8 9.44 14.03 3.81
C ASP A 8 8.19 14.90 4.06
N PRO A 9 7.51 14.76 5.22
CA PRO A 9 7.89 13.95 6.38
C PRO A 9 7.76 12.43 6.15
N VAL A 10 8.58 11.66 6.88
CA VAL A 10 8.59 10.19 6.79
C VAL A 10 7.25 9.57 7.21
N ILE A 11 6.75 8.60 6.43
CA ILE A 11 5.49 7.88 6.68
C ILE A 11 5.62 6.67 7.62
N ALA A 12 6.84 6.36 8.03
CA ALA A 12 7.25 5.10 8.64
C ALA A 12 6.77 3.89 7.80
N PRO A 13 7.42 3.62 6.66
CA PRO A 13 6.96 2.56 5.76
C PRO A 13 7.04 1.18 6.44
N GLY A 14 6.00 0.39 6.23
CA GLY A 14 5.94 -1.02 6.57
C GLY A 14 6.34 -1.88 5.37
N GLY A 15 5.72 -3.06 5.26
CA GLY A 15 5.89 -3.92 4.10
C GLY A 15 5.29 -3.32 2.82
N MET A 16 5.73 -3.84 1.68
CA MET A 16 5.34 -3.37 0.37
C MET A 16 5.20 -4.53 -0.62
N THR A 17 4.36 -4.35 -1.63
CA THR A 17 4.17 -5.34 -2.69
C THR A 17 3.87 -4.67 -4.02
N LEU A 18 4.34 -5.26 -5.12
CA LEU A 18 3.97 -4.85 -6.47
C LEU A 18 2.60 -5.45 -6.78
N TYR A 19 1.62 -4.63 -7.15
CA TYR A 19 0.30 -5.13 -7.46
C TYR A 19 0.29 -5.88 -8.80
N GLN A 20 -0.10 -7.15 -8.76
CA GLN A 20 -0.32 -8.03 -9.90
C GLN A 20 -1.57 -8.87 -9.60
N GLY A 21 -2.73 -8.41 -10.07
CA GLY A 21 -4.01 -9.02 -9.71
C GLY A 21 -5.14 -8.66 -10.67
N ALA A 22 -6.17 -9.51 -10.68
CA ALA A 22 -7.33 -9.35 -11.56
C ALA A 22 -8.42 -8.42 -10.99
N MET A 23 -8.47 -8.22 -9.66
CA MET A 23 -9.55 -7.47 -9.01
C MET A 23 -9.47 -5.96 -9.23
N PHE A 24 -8.25 -5.41 -9.30
CA PHE A 24 -8.00 -4.00 -9.59
C PHE A 24 -7.08 -3.88 -10.81
N PRO A 25 -7.56 -4.14 -12.04
CA PRO A 25 -6.70 -4.21 -13.23
C PRO A 25 -5.88 -2.93 -13.48
N GLY A 26 -6.46 -1.76 -13.17
CA GLY A 26 -5.79 -0.46 -13.28
C GLY A 26 -4.67 -0.23 -12.27
N TRP A 27 -4.47 -1.16 -11.33
CA TRP A 27 -3.38 -1.09 -10.36
C TRP A 27 -2.15 -1.92 -10.77
N ASN A 28 -2.24 -2.73 -11.83
CA ASN A 28 -1.13 -3.59 -12.24
C ASN A 28 0.15 -2.80 -12.53
N GLY A 29 1.24 -3.20 -11.88
CA GLY A 29 2.53 -2.51 -11.96
C GLY A 29 2.74 -1.38 -10.95
N ASN A 30 1.74 -1.04 -10.14
CA ASN A 30 1.88 -0.07 -9.05
C ASN A 30 2.45 -0.72 -7.79
N LEU A 31 3.18 0.07 -7.00
CA LEU A 31 3.66 -0.37 -5.69
C LEU A 31 2.64 -0.01 -4.61
N LEU A 32 2.29 -0.97 -3.75
CA LEU A 32 1.52 -0.72 -2.54
C LEU A 32 2.46 -0.72 -1.34
N VAL A 33 2.44 0.34 -0.54
CA VAL A 33 3.34 0.52 0.61
C VAL A 33 2.51 0.77 1.85
N ALA A 34 2.68 -0.06 2.88
CA ALA A 34 2.05 0.13 4.16
C ALA A 34 2.62 1.36 4.89
N GLY A 35 1.76 2.17 5.52
CA GLY A 35 2.15 3.36 6.28
C GLY A 35 1.80 3.23 7.76
N LEU A 36 2.83 3.15 8.61
CA LEU A 36 2.66 3.02 10.06
C LEU A 36 2.33 4.34 10.72
N LYS A 37 2.99 5.45 10.33
CA LYS A 37 2.77 6.77 10.94
C LYS A 37 1.47 7.39 10.43
N GLU A 38 1.28 7.29 9.12
CA GLU A 38 0.14 7.89 8.40
C GLU A 38 -1.12 7.03 8.41
N LYS A 39 -1.03 5.78 8.90
CA LYS A 39 -2.17 4.87 9.08
C LYS A 39 -2.98 4.63 7.79
N ARG A 40 -2.27 4.36 6.69
CA ARG A 40 -2.83 4.18 5.35
C ARG A 40 -1.97 3.24 4.51
N ILE A 41 -2.42 2.93 3.30
CA ILE A 41 -1.59 2.36 2.24
C ILE A 41 -1.35 3.44 1.18
N SER A 42 -0.09 3.67 0.81
CA SER A 42 0.27 4.48 -0.35
C SER A 42 0.35 3.60 -1.59
N ARG A 43 -0.44 3.89 -2.62
CA ARG A 43 -0.35 3.28 -3.96
C ARG A 43 0.46 4.20 -4.86
N LEU A 44 1.69 3.79 -5.18
CA LEU A 44 2.59 4.52 -6.07
C LEU A 44 2.44 4.04 -7.50
N VAL A 45 2.14 4.97 -8.42
CA VAL A 45 2.09 4.70 -9.86
C VAL A 45 3.50 4.82 -10.41
N LEU A 46 3.96 3.75 -11.05
CA LEU A 46 5.32 3.66 -11.60
C LEU A 46 5.30 3.82 -13.13
N GLN A 47 6.15 4.69 -13.65
CA GLN A 47 6.43 4.82 -15.08
C GLN A 47 7.93 5.08 -15.29
N ASP A 48 8.56 4.31 -16.17
CA ASP A 48 9.99 4.44 -16.51
C ASP A 48 10.90 4.50 -15.26
N ASN A 49 10.66 3.60 -14.30
CA ASN A 49 11.35 3.53 -13.00
C ASN A 49 11.23 4.80 -12.15
N ARG A 50 10.19 5.62 -12.33
CA ARG A 50 9.87 6.79 -11.50
C ARG A 50 8.46 6.70 -10.94
N VAL A 51 8.23 7.35 -9.81
CA VAL A 51 6.89 7.55 -9.26
C VAL A 51 6.26 8.76 -9.97
N VAL A 52 5.13 8.56 -10.62
CA VAL A 52 4.38 9.61 -11.35
C VAL A 52 3.04 9.96 -10.70
N GLY A 53 2.65 9.23 -9.65
CA GLY A 53 1.47 9.51 -8.87
C GLY A 53 1.42 8.71 -7.57
N GLU A 54 0.69 9.22 -6.59
CA GLU A 54 0.46 8.57 -5.31
C GLU A 54 -1.02 8.72 -4.94
N GLU A 55 -1.67 7.61 -4.58
CA GLU A 55 -3.01 7.58 -4.02
C GLU A 55 -2.97 6.98 -2.60
N TYR A 56 -3.82 7.49 -1.72
CA TYR A 56 -3.96 7.02 -0.35
C TYR A 56 -5.19 6.13 -0.20
N LEU A 57 -4.98 4.91 0.26
CA LEU A 57 -6.02 3.91 0.50
C LEU A 57 -6.13 3.63 2.01
N LEU A 58 -7.28 3.14 2.46
CA LEU A 58 -7.58 2.84 3.87
C LEU A 58 -7.41 4.02 4.83
N THR A 59 -7.62 5.26 4.37
CA THR A 59 -7.51 6.45 5.22
C THR A 59 -8.47 6.44 6.41
N ASP A 60 -9.60 5.77 6.26
CA ASP A 60 -10.67 5.74 7.28
C ASP A 60 -10.50 4.57 8.27
N LEU A 61 -9.52 3.68 8.06
CA LEU A 61 -9.26 2.56 8.97
C LEU A 61 -8.74 3.05 10.33
N GLY A 62 -7.96 4.14 10.35
CA GLY A 62 -7.47 4.75 11.58
C GLY A 62 -6.44 3.92 12.36
N GLU A 63 -5.89 2.87 11.76
CA GLU A 63 -4.91 1.95 12.36
C GLU A 63 -3.60 1.93 11.57
N ARG A 64 -2.50 1.68 12.29
CA ARG A 64 -1.17 1.56 11.68
C ARG A 64 -1.16 0.35 10.74
N VAL A 65 -0.82 0.52 9.47
CA VAL A 65 -0.71 -0.61 8.52
C VAL A 65 0.72 -1.14 8.57
N ARG A 66 0.88 -2.43 8.89
CA ARG A 66 2.19 -3.09 9.02
C ARG A 66 2.70 -3.65 7.70
N ASP A 67 1.85 -4.39 7.00
CA ASP A 67 2.24 -5.12 5.79
C ASP A 67 1.03 -5.25 4.85
N VAL A 68 1.31 -5.47 3.57
CA VAL A 68 0.33 -5.60 2.49
C VAL A 68 0.72 -6.75 1.55
N ALA A 69 -0.26 -7.53 1.12
CA ALA A 69 -0.09 -8.61 0.16
C ALA A 69 -1.25 -8.65 -0.84
N VAL A 70 -1.01 -9.19 -2.03
CA VAL A 70 -2.06 -9.43 -3.03
C VAL A 70 -2.47 -10.90 -2.99
N GLY A 71 -3.75 -11.16 -2.77
CA GLY A 71 -4.32 -12.50 -2.79
C GLY A 71 -4.42 -13.06 -4.22
N ALA A 72 -4.59 -14.38 -4.34
CA ALA A 72 -4.74 -15.04 -5.65
C ALA A 72 -5.98 -14.56 -6.43
N ASP A 73 -7.00 -14.06 -5.72
CA ASP A 73 -8.19 -13.43 -6.30
C ASP A 73 -7.97 -11.96 -6.72
N GLY A 74 -6.80 -11.39 -6.43
CA GLY A 74 -6.45 -10.00 -6.67
C GLY A 74 -6.87 -9.03 -5.56
N ALA A 75 -7.47 -9.50 -4.46
CA ALA A 75 -7.76 -8.65 -3.31
C ALA A 75 -6.46 -8.17 -2.65
N VAL A 76 -6.48 -6.97 -2.08
CA VAL A 76 -5.36 -6.50 -1.25
C VAL A 76 -5.66 -6.87 0.19
N TRP A 77 -4.75 -7.62 0.80
CA TRP A 77 -4.78 -7.94 2.22
C TRP A 77 -3.79 -7.07 2.97
N ALA A 78 -4.17 -6.62 4.15
CA ALA A 78 -3.34 -5.81 5.02
C ALA A 78 -3.42 -6.32 6.46
N ILE A 79 -2.34 -6.17 7.21
CA ILE A 79 -2.32 -6.40 8.66
C ILE A 79 -2.07 -5.10 9.42
N THR A 80 -2.70 -4.93 10.57
CA THR A 80 -2.52 -3.73 11.41
C THR A 80 -1.54 -3.95 12.56
N ASP A 81 -0.74 -2.92 12.87
CA ASP A 81 0.29 -2.88 13.92
C ASP A 81 -0.29 -2.34 15.23
N GLU A 82 -1.31 -3.01 15.74
CA GLU A 82 -2.03 -2.61 16.95
C GLU A 82 -2.04 -3.75 17.99
N ARG A 83 -2.32 -3.44 19.26
CA ARG A 83 -2.40 -4.46 20.32
C ARG A 83 -3.44 -5.55 19.98
N ASN A 84 -4.54 -5.15 19.35
CA ASN A 84 -5.56 -6.05 18.81
C ASN A 84 -5.56 -5.96 17.28
N GLY A 85 -4.45 -6.39 16.67
CA GLY A 85 -4.24 -6.30 15.23
C GLY A 85 -5.30 -7.04 14.42
N LYS A 86 -5.57 -6.52 13.23
CA LYS A 86 -6.60 -7.01 12.31
C LYS A 86 -5.98 -7.51 11.03
N LEU A 87 -6.60 -8.52 10.44
CA LEU A 87 -6.44 -8.85 9.02
C LEU A 87 -7.57 -8.16 8.25
N VAL A 88 -7.21 -7.23 7.37
CA VAL A 88 -8.13 -6.40 6.60
C VAL A 88 -8.05 -6.81 5.13
N ARG A 89 -9.21 -6.93 4.48
CA ARG A 89 -9.31 -7.22 3.05
C ARG A 89 -9.92 -6.03 2.32
N LEU A 90 -9.26 -5.57 1.27
CA LEU A 90 -9.82 -4.64 0.29
C LEU A 90 -10.20 -5.44 -0.94
N SER A 91 -11.47 -5.39 -1.30
CA SER A 91 -11.99 -6.01 -2.51
C SER A 91 -12.86 -5.06 -3.31
N ALA A 92 -12.95 -5.30 -4.61
CA ALA A 92 -14.02 -4.74 -5.42
C ALA A 92 -15.38 -5.23 -4.89
N THR A 93 -16.40 -4.39 -5.02
CA THR A 93 -17.78 -4.71 -4.64
C THR A 93 -18.46 -5.56 -5.70
#